data_AF-A0A1F8GB21-F1
#
_entry.id   AF-A0A1F8GB21-F1
#
_cell.length_a   1.000
_cell.length_b   1.000
_cell.length_c   1.000
_cell.angle_alpha   90.00
_cell.angle_beta   90.00
_cell.angle_gamma   90.00
#
_symmetry.space_group_name_H-M   'P 1'
#
loop_
_entity.id
_entity.type
_entity.pdbx_description
1 polymer ?
#
loop_
_entity_poly.entity_id
_entity_poly.type
_entity_poly.pdbx_seq_one_letter_code
_entity_poly.pdbx_strand_id
1 'polypeptide(L)'
;MKKAILILAIIFISNLVGLYFGMYSVWWFDMIHHFLGGFFVAMLMWHYLSDGPNSIFHTPYPKLKQYLILVGAVSFIGVVWEFTEYLASQTLIEPMYKYLHIRAYFIGDLDDTINDLLMDILGALSFMSLKRK
;
A
#
# COMPACT_ATOMS: atom_id res chain seq x y z
N MET A 1 13.93 -7.99 -2.75
CA MET A 1 12.92 -8.65 -1.91
C MET A 1 13.00 -8.31 -0.42
N LYS A 2 14.00 -8.83 0.33
CA LYS A 2 14.02 -8.79 1.81
C LYS A 2 13.81 -7.39 2.42
N LYS A 3 14.45 -6.37 1.84
CA LYS A 3 14.29 -4.97 2.28
C LYS A 3 12.86 -4.45 2.12
N ALA A 4 12.22 -4.74 0.98
CA ALA A 4 10.83 -4.32 0.74
C ALA A 4 9.88 -4.98 1.73
N ILE A 5 10.01 -6.30 1.94
CA ILE A 5 9.19 -7.04 2.92
C ILE A 5 9.39 -6.49 4.34
N LEU A 6 10.64 -6.25 4.75
CA LEU A 6 10.94 -5.70 6.07
C LEU A 6 10.28 -4.33 6.25
N ILE A 7 10.38 -3.45 5.26
CA ILE A 7 9.81 -2.10 5.35
C ILE A 7 8.28 -2.15 5.32
N LEU A 8 7.67 -3.02 4.50
CA LEU A 8 6.22 -3.23 4.51
C LEU A 8 5.73 -3.74 5.88
N ALA A 9 6.49 -4.63 6.52
CA ALA A 9 6.18 -5.06 7.88
C ALA A 9 6.29 -3.89 8.88
N ILE A 10 7.27 -3.00 8.72
CA ILE A 10 7.39 -1.79 9.55
C ILE A 10 6.21 -0.85 9.33
N ILE A 11 5.78 -0.61 8.08
CA ILE A 11 4.62 0.21 7.72
C ILE A 11 3.35 -0.37 8.35
N PHE A 12 3.16 -1.70 8.26
CA PHE A 12 2.03 -2.37 8.88
C PHE A 12 2.04 -2.23 10.41
N ILE A 13 3.19 -2.41 11.05
CA ILE A 13 3.31 -2.22 12.51
C ILE A 13 3.06 -0.76 12.89
N SER A 14 3.57 0.21 12.13
CA SER A 14 3.33 1.63 12.41
C SER A 14 1.87 2.03 12.23
N ASN A 15 1.16 1.42 11.28
CA ASN A 15 -0.29 1.54 11.10
C ASN A 15 -1.03 1.05 12.37
N LEU A 16 -0.71 -0.15 12.89
CA LEU A 16 -1.29 -0.66 14.14
C LEU A 16 -1.00 0.23 15.36
N VAL A 17 0.24 0.74 15.46
CA VAL A 17 0.62 1.69 16.50
C VAL A 17 -0.16 3.00 16.37
N GLY A 18 -0.31 3.50 15.14
CA GLY A 18 -1.10 4.68 14.83
C GLY A 18 -2.56 4.53 15.22
N LEU A 19 -3.15 3.36 14.96
CA LEU A 19 -4.50 3.03 15.39
C LEU A 19 -4.63 3.09 16.92
N TYR A 20 -3.67 2.52 17.65
CA TYR A 20 -3.66 2.56 19.12
C TYR A 20 -3.59 3.98 19.68
N PHE A 21 -2.76 4.85 19.10
CA PHE A 21 -2.57 6.23 19.54
C PHE A 21 -3.53 7.24 18.90
N GLY A 22 -4.47 6.81 18.07
CA GLY A 22 -5.45 7.69 17.40
C GLY A 22 -4.83 8.61 16.34
N MET A 23 -3.72 8.20 15.72
CA MET A 23 -2.99 9.00 14.72
C MET A 23 -3.79 9.25 13.43
N TYR A 24 -4.84 8.46 13.17
CA TYR A 24 -5.78 8.67 12.08
C TYR A 24 -6.59 9.97 12.17
N SER A 25 -6.56 10.65 13.32
CA SER A 25 -7.05 12.02 13.42
C SER A 25 -6.17 13.05 12.70
N VAL A 26 -4.96 12.66 12.30
CA VAL A 26 -4.00 13.49 11.57
C VAL A 26 -4.11 13.18 10.08
N TRP A 27 -4.62 14.13 9.30
CA TRP A 27 -5.00 13.97 7.89
C TRP A 27 -3.91 13.39 6.96
N TRP A 28 -2.62 13.59 7.26
CA TRP A 28 -1.53 13.09 6.42
C TRP A 28 -1.02 11.70 6.83
N PHE A 29 -1.41 11.20 8.01
CA PHE A 29 -0.85 9.96 8.56
C PHE A 29 -1.10 8.79 7.61
N ASP A 30 -2.35 8.66 7.15
CA ASP A 30 -2.77 7.56 6.29
C ASP A 30 -2.17 7.66 4.90
N MET A 31 -2.28 8.84 4.29
CA MET A 31 -1.67 9.13 2.99
C MET A 31 -0.18 8.81 2.92
N ILE A 32 0.59 9.05 4.00
CA ILE A 32 2.01 8.64 4.05
C ILE A 32 2.14 7.11 4.04
N HIS A 33 1.29 6.38 4.75
CA HIS A 33 1.30 4.92 4.74
C HIS A 33 0.95 4.37 3.36
N HIS A 34 -0.04 4.93 2.67
CA HIS A 34 -0.36 4.56 1.28
C HIS A 34 0.78 4.88 0.32
N PHE A 35 1.35 6.09 0.39
CA PHE A 35 2.48 6.43 -0.48
C PHE A 35 3.68 5.49 -0.28
N LEU A 36 4.05 5.22 0.98
CA LEU A 36 5.14 4.31 1.29
C LEU A 36 4.77 2.86 0.93
N GLY A 37 3.53 2.46 1.17
CA GLY A 37 2.95 1.17 0.78
C GLY A 37 3.11 0.96 -0.71
N GLY A 38 2.55 1.84 -1.54
CA GLY A 38 2.70 1.83 -2.99
C GLY A 38 4.16 1.79 -3.45
N PHE A 39 5.05 2.59 -2.84
CA PHE A 39 6.48 2.59 -3.18
C PHE A 39 7.16 1.24 -2.92
N PHE A 40 6.96 0.65 -1.73
CA PHE A 40 7.63 -0.59 -1.36
C PHE A 40 6.95 -1.84 -1.93
N VAL A 41 5.65 -1.78 -2.18
CA VAL A 41 4.92 -2.77 -2.99
C VAL A 41 5.45 -2.75 -4.42
N ALA A 42 5.64 -1.57 -5.04
CA ALA A 42 6.25 -1.49 -6.36
C ALA A 42 7.68 -2.06 -6.36
N MET A 43 8.47 -1.81 -5.32
CA MET A 43 9.80 -2.44 -5.17
C MET A 43 9.73 -3.97 -5.06
N LEU A 44 8.75 -4.50 -4.32
CA LEU A 44 8.53 -5.93 -4.18
C LEU A 44 8.11 -6.55 -5.52
N MET A 45 7.10 -5.97 -6.17
CA MET A 45 6.57 -6.41 -7.46
C MET A 45 7.60 -6.28 -8.57
N TRP A 46 8.40 -5.21 -8.59
CA TRP A 46 9.52 -5.08 -9.51
C TRP A 46 10.46 -6.27 -9.39
N HIS A 47 10.85 -6.64 -8.17
CA HIS A 47 11.75 -7.76 -7.97
C HIS A 47 11.10 -9.09 -8.39
N TYR A 48 9.85 -9.34 -7.98
CA TYR A 48 9.09 -10.53 -8.37
C TYR A 48 8.97 -10.69 -9.89
N LEU A 49 8.69 -9.58 -10.61
CA LEU A 49 8.52 -9.56 -12.06
C LEU A 49 9.84 -9.44 -12.83
N SER A 50 10.95 -9.14 -12.15
CA SER A 50 12.30 -9.11 -12.72
C SER A 50 12.99 -10.46 -12.70
N ASP A 51 12.53 -11.39 -11.87
CA ASP A 51 13.21 -12.66 -11.67
C ASP A 51 12.65 -13.76 -12.59
N GLY A 52 13.54 -14.66 -13.03
CA GLY A 52 13.18 -15.84 -13.80
C GLY A 52 12.91 -15.66 -15.31
N PRO A 53 12.63 -16.76 -16.03
CA PRO A 53 12.52 -16.80 -17.49
C PRO A 53 11.33 -16.02 -18.06
N ASN A 54 10.35 -15.69 -17.22
CA ASN A 54 9.15 -14.93 -17.59
C ASN A 54 9.25 -13.45 -17.21
N SER A 55 10.46 -12.95 -16.96
CA SER A 55 10.65 -11.57 -16.56
C SER A 55 10.12 -10.59 -17.63
N ILE A 56 9.20 -9.74 -17.22
CA ILE A 56 8.62 -8.69 -18.09
C ILE A 56 9.64 -7.61 -18.48
N PHE A 57 10.79 -7.57 -17.79
CA PHE A 57 11.88 -6.64 -18.03
C PHE A 57 12.92 -7.18 -19.00
N HIS A 58 12.98 -8.49 -19.20
CA HIS A 58 13.85 -9.13 -20.20
C HIS A 58 13.15 -9.33 -21.56
N THR A 59 11.82 -9.25 -21.59
CA THR A 59 11.04 -9.22 -22.83
C THR A 59 11.15 -7.87 -23.56
N PRO A 60 11.04 -7.83 -24.90
CA PRO A 60 11.14 -6.59 -25.71
C PRO A 60 9.90 -5.69 -25.60
N TYR A 61 9.26 -5.63 -24.44
CA TYR A 61 8.09 -4.79 -24.25
C TYR A 61 8.48 -3.30 -24.20
N PRO A 62 7.66 -2.42 -24.79
CA PRO A 62 7.83 -0.98 -24.61
C PRO A 62 7.80 -0.62 -23.12
N LYS A 63 8.62 0.34 -22.70
CA LYS A 63 8.67 0.82 -21.31
C LYS A 63 7.29 1.14 -20.73
N LEU A 64 6.41 1.72 -21.54
CA LEU A 64 5.03 2.00 -21.14
C LEU A 64 4.27 0.75 -20.67
N LYS A 65 4.44 -0.40 -21.34
CA LYS A 65 3.78 -1.65 -20.95
C LYS A 65 4.30 -2.17 -19.61
N GLN A 66 5.61 -2.11 -19.39
CA GLN A 66 6.21 -2.46 -18.09
C GLN A 66 5.65 -1.55 -16.98
N TYR A 67 5.44 -0.27 -17.29
CA TYR A 67 4.89 0.70 -16.35
C TYR A 67 3.44 0.38 -15.98
N LEU A 68 2.60 0.14 -16.99
CA LEU A 68 1.19 -0.22 -16.77
C LEU A 68 1.04 -1.52 -15.99
N ILE A 69 1.88 -2.52 -16.24
CA ILE A 69 1.86 -3.78 -15.47
C ILE A 69 2.20 -3.53 -14.01
N LEU A 70 3.27 -2.77 -13.72
CA LEU A 70 3.69 -2.55 -12.35
C LEU A 70 2.71 -1.67 -11.57
N VAL A 71 2.27 -0.56 -12.18
CA VAL A 71 1.27 0.32 -11.57
C VAL A 71 -0.04 -0.43 -11.38
N GLY A 72 -0.50 -1.20 -12.36
CA GLY A 72 -1.70 -2.02 -12.23
C GLY A 72 -1.61 -3.05 -11.09
N ALA A 73 -0.45 -3.69 -10.91
CA ALA A 73 -0.22 -4.60 -9.80
C ALA A 73 -0.28 -3.88 -8.43
N VAL A 74 0.31 -2.70 -8.33
CA VAL A 74 0.26 -1.89 -7.09
C VAL A 74 -1.15 -1.40 -6.82
N SER A 75 -1.85 -0.85 -7.81
CA SER A 75 -3.24 -0.40 -7.66
C SER A 75 -4.17 -1.53 -7.25
N PHE A 76 -3.97 -2.75 -7.77
CA PHE A 76 -4.72 -3.92 -7.32
C PHE A 76 -4.49 -4.22 -5.84
N ILE A 77 -3.24 -4.13 -5.37
CA ILE A 77 -2.92 -4.32 -3.95
C ILE A 77 -3.55 -3.21 -3.09
N GLY A 78 -3.53 -1.96 -3.54
CA GLY A 78 -4.24 -0.85 -2.88
C GLY A 78 -5.74 -1.11 -2.75
N VAL A 79 -6.40 -1.54 -3.83
CA VAL A 79 -7.82 -1.93 -3.77
C VAL A 79 -8.08 -3.06 -2.77
N VAL A 80 -7.20 -4.06 -2.70
CA VAL A 80 -7.32 -5.15 -1.70
C VAL A 80 -7.14 -4.63 -0.27
N TRP A 81 -6.29 -3.61 -0.08
CA TRP A 81 -6.13 -2.95 1.22
C TRP A 81 -7.40 -2.21 1.65
N GLU A 82 -8.00 -1.40 0.77
CA GLU A 82 -9.29 -0.72 1.01
C GLU A 82 -10.41 -1.72 1.37
N PHE A 83 -10.47 -2.87 0.68
CA PHE A 83 -11.41 -3.93 1.04
C PHE A 83 -11.14 -4.51 2.42
N THR A 84 -9.86 -4.63 2.81
CA THR A 84 -9.47 -5.11 4.14
C THR A 84 -9.90 -4.13 5.21
N GLU A 85 -9.73 -2.84 4.97
CA GLU A 85 -10.17 -1.74 5.83
C GLU A 85 -11.69 -1.70 5.99
N TYR A 86 -12.42 -1.84 4.88
CA TYR A 86 -13.88 -1.98 4.93
C TYR A 86 -14.29 -3.17 5.78
N LEU A 87 -13.71 -4.35 5.56
CA LEU A 87 -14.04 -5.54 6.35
C LEU A 87 -13.67 -5.38 7.83
N ALA A 88 -12.53 -4.75 8.13
CA ALA A 88 -12.11 -4.44 9.50
C ALA A 88 -13.09 -3.46 10.18
N SER A 89 -13.61 -2.48 9.45
CA SER A 89 -14.62 -1.55 9.96
C SER A 89 -15.93 -2.25 10.34
N GLN A 90 -16.31 -3.28 9.57
CA GLN A 90 -17.52 -4.07 9.86
C GLN A 90 -17.35 -5.10 10.99
N THR A 91 -16.13 -5.58 11.23
CA THR A 91 -15.91 -6.77 12.07
C THR A 91 -15.06 -6.53 13.32
N LEU A 92 -14.20 -5.52 13.34
CA LEU A 92 -13.19 -5.33 14.39
C LEU A 92 -13.44 -4.14 15.31
N ILE A 93 -14.24 -3.14 14.92
CA ILE A 93 -14.50 -1.95 15.75
C ILE A 93 -15.06 -2.32 17.13
N GLU A 94 -16.16 -3.07 17.17
CA GLU A 94 -16.83 -3.47 18.41
C GLU A 94 -15.94 -4.36 19.29
N PRO A 95 -15.30 -5.44 18.78
CA PRO A 95 -14.35 -6.22 19.57
C PRO A 95 -13.18 -5.40 20.13
N MET A 96 -12.61 -4.49 19.32
CA MET A 96 -11.49 -3.65 19.77
C MET A 96 -11.88 -2.72 20.92
N TYR A 97 -13.06 -2.11 20.84
CA TYR A 97 -13.52 -1.26 21.94
C TYR A 97 -13.86 -2.08 23.18
N LYS A 98 -14.55 -3.21 23.02
CA LYS A 98 -14.99 -4.06 24.14
C LYS A 98 -13.83 -4.69 24.92
N TYR A 99 -12.82 -5.19 24.23
CA TYR A 99 -11.75 -5.97 24.87
C TYR A 99 -10.45 -5.18 25.08
N LEU A 100 -10.19 -4.16 24.26
CA LEU A 100 -8.95 -3.38 24.32
C LEU A 100 -9.18 -1.91 24.69
N HIS A 101 -10.44 -1.46 24.77
CA HIS A 101 -10.82 -0.06 25.00
C HIS A 101 -10.23 0.92 23.95
N ILE A 102 -9.96 0.42 22.74
CA ILE A 102 -9.44 1.21 21.62
C ILE A 102 -10.62 1.65 20.75
N ARG A 103 -10.72 2.94 20.46
CA ARG A 103 -11.63 3.46 19.43
C ARG A 103 -10.94 3.36 18.08
N ALA A 104 -11.26 2.32 17.33
CA ALA A 104 -10.69 2.06 16.02
C ALA A 104 -11.49 2.74 14.91
N TYR A 105 -10.77 3.32 13.95
CA TYR A 105 -11.28 3.83 12.68
C TYR A 105 -10.44 3.17 11.60
N PHE A 106 -11.09 2.43 10.71
CA PHE A 106 -10.40 1.60 9.72
C PHE A 106 -10.56 2.09 8.28
N ILE A 107 -11.64 2.80 7.97
CA ILE A 107 -11.94 3.26 6.61
C ILE A 107 -12.55 4.66 6.69
N GLY A 108 -12.15 5.55 5.78
CA GLY A 108 -12.76 6.85 5.60
C GLY A 108 -13.97 6.83 4.66
N ASP A 109 -14.19 7.95 3.98
CA ASP A 109 -15.22 8.10 2.96
C ASP A 109 -14.67 7.80 1.56
N LEU A 110 -15.47 8.06 0.52
CA LEU A 110 -15.04 7.81 -0.86
C LEU A 110 -13.86 8.70 -1.27
N ASP A 111 -13.79 9.93 -0.76
CA ASP A 111 -12.72 10.86 -1.11
C ASP A 111 -11.39 10.39 -0.50
N ASP A 112 -11.42 9.86 0.71
CA ASP A 112 -10.30 9.19 1.39
C ASP A 112 -9.75 8.03 0.54
N THR A 113 -10.59 7.03 0.24
CA THR A 113 -10.22 5.88 -0.61
C THR A 113 -9.63 6.30 -1.97
N ILE A 114 -10.18 7.34 -2.61
CA ILE A 114 -9.64 7.84 -3.88
C ILE A 114 -8.24 8.44 -3.67
N ASN A 115 -8.02 9.19 -2.60
CA ASN A 115 -6.71 9.76 -2.27
C ASN A 115 -5.70 8.68 -1.92
N ASP A 116 -6.11 7.65 -1.20
CA ASP A 116 -5.25 6.54 -0.80
C ASP A 116 -4.78 5.71 -2.00
N LEU A 117 -5.69 5.37 -2.90
CA LEU A 117 -5.34 4.73 -4.18
C LEU A 117 -4.44 5.62 -5.06
N LEU A 118 -4.66 6.94 -5.05
CA LEU A 118 -3.78 7.88 -5.73
C LEU A 118 -2.38 7.87 -5.10
N MET A 119 -2.28 7.85 -3.77
CA MET A 119 -1.00 7.83 -3.05
C MET A 119 -0.25 6.52 -3.29
N ASP A 120 -0.92 5.38 -3.37
CA ASP A 120 -0.33 4.11 -3.78
C ASP A 120 0.30 4.20 -5.18
N ILE A 121 -0.43 4.78 -6.15
CA ILE A 121 0.05 4.98 -7.51
C ILE A 121 1.25 5.94 -7.55
N LEU A 122 1.20 7.06 -6.83
CA LEU A 122 2.29 8.02 -6.75
C LEU A 122 3.54 7.41 -6.10
N GLY A 123 3.37 6.56 -5.09
CA GLY A 123 4.44 5.77 -4.50
C GLY A 123 5.11 4.85 -5.52
N ALA A 124 4.31 4.11 -6.30
CA ALA A 124 4.81 3.23 -7.35
C ALA A 124 5.58 4.00 -8.44
N LEU A 125 5.01 5.10 -8.95
CA LEU A 125 5.66 5.94 -9.96
C LEU A 125 6.98 6.53 -9.44
N SER A 126 7.02 6.94 -8.17
CA SER A 126 8.23 7.43 -7.51
C SER A 126 9.33 6.38 -7.50
N PHE A 127 9.01 5.14 -7.10
CA PHE A 127 9.97 4.02 -7.15
C PHE A 127 10.51 3.80 -8.57
N MET A 128 9.63 3.82 -9.57
CA MET A 128 10.01 3.57 -10.97
C MET A 128 10.90 4.69 -11.53
N SER A 129 10.67 5.94 -11.14
CA SER A 129 11.52 7.07 -11.55
C SER A 129 12.97 6.89 -11.09
N LEU A 130 13.18 6.28 -9.91
CA LEU A 130 14.50 5.96 -9.37
C LEU A 130 15.18 4.80 -10.10
N LYS A 131 14.40 3.85 -10.64
CA LYS A 131 14.89 2.71 -11.43
C LYS A 131 15.17 3.02 -12.90
N ARG A 132 14.78 4.22 -13.36
CA ARG A 132 15.01 4.67 -14.74
C ARG A 132 16.44 5.21 -14.95
N LYS A 133 17.20 5.40 -13.87
CA LYS A 133 18.66 5.66 -13.87
C LYS A 133 19.42 4.36 -13.72
#